data_AF-F0RNF0-F1
#
_entry.id   AF-F0RNF0-F1
#
_cell.length_a   1.000
_cell.length_b   1.000
_cell.length_c   1.000
_cell.angle_alpha   90.00
_cell.angle_beta   90.00
_cell.angle_gamma   90.00
#
_symmetry.space_group_name_H-M   'P 1'
#
loop_
_entity.id
_entity.type
_entity.pdbx_description
1 polymer ?
#
loop_
_entity_poly.entity_id
_entity_poly.type
_entity_poly.pdbx_seq_one_letter_code
_entity_poly.pdbx_strand_id
1 'polypeptide(L)'
;MTTGSMIPHPARPARRRGVLLPLLLLPGLLVGCQAPTQETSTSTSSQMSQGSQVTTSETSTPQDSASEASTAHTSTDASAHAGHDMASAATASASAAAEADSAGALPLEVKAATVTAVPPGLTDTAAYITLHNPTDADIVLVGAATPAAGHAMLMQTVTTDASGTSISGMVEVPSLTVPAGGELSMSSAGDHVMLMGLTGALKEGSSLPLTLEAEDGRTLNLSAEVQRP
;
A
#
# COMPACT_ATOMS: atom_id res chain seq x y z
N MET A 1 -2.00 -55.19 -11.79
CA MET A 1 -2.28 -55.53 -10.39
C MET A 1 -1.24 -54.81 -9.53
N THR A 2 -1.72 -54.08 -8.54
CA THR A 2 -1.04 -53.01 -7.79
C THR A 2 -0.11 -53.56 -6.71
N THR A 3 1.05 -52.97 -6.49
CA THR A 3 1.76 -53.07 -5.21
C THR A 3 2.48 -51.75 -4.96
N GLY A 4 1.91 -50.94 -4.07
CA GLY A 4 2.38 -49.60 -3.75
C GLY A 4 3.62 -49.61 -2.87
N SER A 5 4.60 -48.79 -3.26
CA SER A 5 5.75 -48.44 -2.42
C SER A 5 5.32 -47.46 -1.34
N MET A 6 5.26 -47.98 -0.12
CA MET A 6 4.99 -47.26 1.12
C MET A 6 6.28 -46.52 1.54
N ILE A 7 6.27 -45.20 1.49
CA ILE A 7 7.38 -44.33 1.92
C ILE A 7 7.23 -44.10 3.44
N PRO A 8 8.23 -44.41 4.28
CA PRO A 8 8.18 -44.15 5.71
C PRO A 8 8.47 -42.67 6.01
N HIS A 9 7.49 -41.96 6.57
CA HIS A 9 7.65 -40.63 7.14
C HIS A 9 8.49 -40.67 8.44
N PRO A 10 9.45 -39.76 8.65
CA PRO A 10 10.09 -39.60 9.94
C PRO A 10 9.13 -38.97 10.95
N ALA A 11 8.95 -39.65 12.07
CA ALA A 11 8.18 -39.21 13.21
C ALA A 11 9.01 -38.31 14.15
N ARG A 12 8.30 -37.34 14.78
CA ARG A 12 8.50 -36.68 16.11
C ARG A 12 8.92 -35.20 16.09
N PRO A 13 8.66 -34.41 17.17
CA PRO A 13 8.05 -34.78 18.46
C PRO A 13 6.84 -33.95 18.90
N ALA A 14 5.93 -34.62 19.62
CA ALA A 14 4.89 -34.02 20.44
C ALA A 14 5.50 -33.14 21.55
N ARG A 15 5.19 -31.83 21.56
CA ARG A 15 5.48 -30.96 22.70
C ARG A 15 4.50 -31.28 23.84
N ARG A 16 5.12 -31.63 24.96
CA ARG A 16 4.54 -32.06 26.23
C ARG A 16 3.40 -31.16 26.71
N ARG A 17 2.28 -31.81 27.05
CA ARG A 17 1.34 -31.38 28.08
C ARG A 17 2.02 -31.44 29.45
N GLY A 18 1.79 -30.43 30.28
CA GLY A 18 1.75 -30.56 31.74
C GLY A 18 2.85 -29.82 32.50
N VAL A 19 2.53 -28.64 33.03
CA VAL A 19 2.66 -28.37 34.47
C VAL A 19 1.43 -27.57 34.93
N LEU A 20 0.63 -28.27 35.72
CA LEU A 20 -0.38 -27.77 36.64
C LEU A 20 0.34 -27.03 37.78
N LEU A 21 0.01 -25.76 38.05
CA LEU A 21 0.32 -25.13 39.34
C LEU A 21 -0.90 -24.33 39.82
N PRO A 22 -1.27 -24.40 41.11
CA PRO A 22 -2.60 -24.08 41.59
C PRO A 22 -2.73 -22.64 42.09
N LEU A 23 -3.96 -22.12 41.98
CA LEU A 23 -4.73 -21.45 43.03
C LEU A 23 -3.93 -20.82 44.19
N LEU A 24 -3.78 -19.50 44.18
CA LEU A 24 -3.63 -18.70 45.40
C LEU A 24 -4.62 -17.53 45.36
N LEU A 25 -5.76 -17.83 45.95
CA LEU A 25 -6.77 -16.94 46.47
C LEU A 25 -6.13 -16.00 47.53
N LEU A 26 -6.29 -14.68 47.41
CA LEU A 26 -6.60 -13.82 48.56
C LEU A 26 -7.22 -12.48 48.12
N PRO A 27 -8.24 -11.97 48.84
CA PRO A 27 -9.00 -10.77 48.47
C PRO A 27 -8.63 -9.51 49.28
N GLY A 28 -8.97 -8.34 48.72
CA GLY A 28 -9.45 -7.18 49.50
C GLY A 28 -8.46 -6.06 49.83
N LEU A 29 -8.66 -4.88 49.21
CA LEU A 29 -9.00 -3.58 49.82
C LEU A 29 -8.94 -2.51 48.70
N LEU A 30 -10.06 -2.02 48.19
CA LEU A 30 -10.90 -0.93 48.74
C LEU A 30 -10.30 0.47 48.51
N VAL A 31 -11.10 1.28 47.81
CA VAL A 31 -11.16 2.76 47.78
C VAL A 31 -10.18 3.50 46.89
N GLY A 32 -10.77 4.25 45.95
CA GLY A 32 -10.12 5.26 45.14
C GLY A 32 -11.06 5.83 44.09
N CYS A 33 -12.17 6.45 44.51
CA CYS A 33 -13.04 7.26 43.66
C CYS A 33 -12.23 8.34 42.93
N GLN A 34 -12.35 8.44 41.61
CA GLN A 34 -12.51 9.74 40.96
C GLN A 34 -13.11 9.56 39.56
N ALA A 35 -14.35 9.99 39.42
CA ALA A 35 -15.00 10.21 38.14
C ALA A 35 -14.46 11.49 37.50
N PRO A 36 -14.27 11.53 36.17
CA PRO A 36 -14.41 12.76 35.41
C PRO A 36 -15.85 12.87 34.91
N THR A 37 -16.53 13.89 35.42
CA THR A 37 -17.80 14.44 34.92
C THR A 37 -17.69 14.75 33.43
N GLN A 38 -18.51 14.07 32.63
CA GLN A 38 -18.80 14.45 31.25
C GLN A 38 -19.70 15.69 31.30
N GLU A 39 -19.14 16.86 30.99
CA GLU A 39 -19.92 18.04 30.67
C GLU A 39 -20.70 17.80 29.38
N THR A 40 -22.01 17.63 29.56
CA THR A 40 -22.97 17.62 28.47
C THR A 40 -23.29 19.06 28.13
N SER A 41 -22.58 19.64 27.15
CA SER A 41 -23.00 20.91 26.55
C SER A 41 -23.98 20.63 25.41
N THR A 42 -25.25 20.57 25.77
CA THR A 42 -26.39 20.80 24.89
C THR A 42 -26.36 22.27 24.48
N SER A 43 -26.05 22.59 23.22
CA SER A 43 -26.35 23.92 22.67
C SER A 43 -27.53 23.82 21.70
N THR A 44 -28.69 24.07 22.29
CA THR A 44 -29.95 24.38 21.64
C THR A 44 -29.86 25.79 21.06
N SER A 45 -30.14 25.89 19.75
CA SER A 45 -31.00 26.89 19.09
C SER A 45 -30.92 28.36 19.57
N SER A 46 -30.48 29.26 18.69
CA SER A 46 -31.02 30.62 18.68
C SER A 46 -31.03 31.21 17.26
N GLN A 47 -32.24 31.44 16.77
CA GLN A 47 -32.57 32.30 15.63
C GLN A 47 -32.41 33.79 15.99
N MET A 48 -32.58 34.64 14.95
CA MET A 48 -32.75 36.11 14.90
C MET A 48 -31.45 36.88 14.58
N SER A 49 -31.40 37.90 13.71
CA SER A 49 -32.37 38.59 12.85
C SER A 49 -31.62 39.71 12.07
N GLN A 50 -32.00 39.92 10.80
CA GLN A 50 -31.95 41.17 10.00
C GLN A 50 -30.65 41.79 9.43
N GLY A 51 -30.76 42.16 8.15
CA GLY A 51 -30.03 43.27 7.49
C GLY A 51 -29.55 42.91 6.07
N SER A 52 -30.30 43.18 4.99
CA SER A 52 -30.07 44.32 4.07
C SER A 52 -28.68 44.27 3.34
N GLN A 53 -28.47 44.25 2.02
CA GLN A 53 -29.19 44.81 0.85
C GLN A 53 -28.66 44.24 -0.50
N VAL A 54 -29.57 44.12 -1.47
CA VAL A 54 -29.52 44.53 -2.89
C VAL A 54 -28.16 44.59 -3.63
N THR A 55 -28.05 43.81 -4.72
CA THR A 55 -27.62 44.22 -6.09
C THR A 55 -27.73 42.98 -7.00
N THR A 56 -28.74 42.91 -7.88
CA THR A 56 -28.64 42.99 -9.37
C THR A 56 -27.42 42.25 -9.92
N SER A 57 -27.51 41.25 -10.80
CA SER A 57 -28.15 41.28 -12.13
C SER A 57 -28.32 39.82 -12.65
N GLU A 58 -29.48 39.47 -13.22
CA GLU A 58 -29.72 39.15 -14.65
C GLU A 58 -28.87 37.98 -15.21
N THR A 59 -29.47 36.82 -15.49
CA THR A 59 -30.14 36.43 -16.76
C THR A 59 -29.16 36.02 -17.87
N SER A 60 -29.10 34.72 -18.17
CA SER A 60 -29.25 34.15 -19.54
C SER A 60 -28.70 32.71 -19.62
N THR A 61 -29.60 31.74 -19.76
CA THR A 61 -29.45 30.56 -20.65
C THR A 61 -29.92 31.01 -22.06
N PRO A 62 -29.67 30.34 -23.22
CA PRO A 62 -29.15 28.98 -23.45
C PRO A 62 -28.22 28.80 -24.71
N GLN A 63 -27.88 27.52 -25.01
CA GLN A 63 -27.65 26.87 -26.33
C GLN A 63 -27.00 27.60 -27.52
N ASP A 64 -25.99 26.95 -28.14
CA ASP A 64 -25.89 26.64 -29.60
C ASP A 64 -24.65 25.73 -29.85
N SER A 65 -24.78 24.48 -30.29
CA SER A 65 -24.79 23.93 -31.68
C SER A 65 -23.44 23.89 -32.42
N ALA A 66 -23.26 22.76 -33.14
CA ALA A 66 -22.49 22.54 -34.37
C ALA A 66 -20.95 22.75 -34.33
N SER A 67 -20.14 21.70 -34.55
CA SER A 67 -19.82 21.09 -35.86
C SER A 67 -19.14 22.09 -36.80
N GLU A 68 -17.90 21.82 -37.22
CA GLU A 68 -17.45 21.80 -38.63
C GLU A 68 -15.97 21.40 -38.72
N ALA A 69 -15.68 20.63 -39.75
CA ALA A 69 -14.37 20.13 -40.16
C ALA A 69 -13.54 21.23 -40.86
N SER A 70 -12.21 21.06 -40.89
CA SER A 70 -11.36 21.72 -41.90
C SER A 70 -10.04 20.95 -41.99
N THR A 71 -9.99 19.95 -42.87
CA THR A 71 -9.36 19.98 -44.21
C THR A 71 -7.84 20.15 -44.20
N ALA A 72 -7.22 19.14 -44.81
CA ALA A 72 -5.81 18.99 -45.10
C ALA A 72 -5.31 19.93 -46.22
N HIS A 73 -4.05 19.68 -46.61
CA HIS A 73 -3.32 20.12 -47.82
C HIS A 73 -2.65 21.50 -47.67
N THR A 74 -1.31 21.60 -47.76
CA THR A 74 -0.66 21.65 -49.07
C THR A 74 0.81 21.23 -49.01
N SER A 75 1.18 20.54 -50.09
CA SER A 75 2.43 19.90 -50.47
C SER A 75 3.52 20.87 -50.97
N THR A 76 4.72 20.30 -51.14
CA THR A 76 5.76 20.66 -52.14
C THR A 76 6.67 21.83 -51.73
N ASP A 77 7.99 21.63 -51.59
CA ASP A 77 8.88 21.42 -52.74
C ASP A 77 10.11 20.55 -52.44
N ALA A 78 10.51 19.83 -53.50
CA ALA A 78 11.55 18.83 -53.55
C ALA A 78 12.66 19.29 -54.51
N SER A 79 13.92 19.10 -54.11
CA SER A 79 15.05 18.65 -54.96
C SER A 79 16.37 19.13 -54.35
N ALA A 80 17.51 18.45 -54.47
CA ALA A 80 17.90 17.10 -54.83
C ALA A 80 19.44 17.15 -54.78
N HIS A 81 20.11 16.12 -54.28
CA HIS A 81 21.39 15.74 -54.88
C HIS A 81 21.61 14.24 -54.77
N ALA A 82 22.08 13.69 -55.90
CA ALA A 82 22.37 12.30 -56.23
C ALA A 82 23.06 11.54 -55.08
N GLY A 83 22.79 10.26 -54.84
CA GLY A 83 22.63 9.18 -55.80
C GLY A 83 23.88 8.29 -55.71
N HIS A 84 23.79 7.21 -54.93
CA HIS A 84 24.61 6.01 -55.05
C HIS A 84 23.80 4.82 -54.50
N ASP A 85 23.27 4.03 -55.43
CA ASP A 85 22.74 2.69 -55.20
C ASP A 85 23.84 1.74 -54.74
N MET A 86 23.63 1.08 -53.61
CA MET A 86 24.09 -0.29 -53.36
C MET A 86 23.01 -1.00 -52.52
N ALA A 87 22.33 -1.93 -53.16
CA ALA A 87 21.45 -2.89 -52.52
C ALA A 87 22.25 -3.77 -51.54
N SER A 88 21.71 -4.02 -50.34
CA SER A 88 21.63 -5.36 -49.74
C SER A 88 21.09 -5.29 -48.31
N ALA A 89 20.22 -6.25 -48.01
CA ALA A 89 19.88 -6.74 -46.68
C ALA A 89 19.16 -5.75 -45.74
N ALA A 90 17.83 -5.80 -45.81
CA ALA A 90 16.98 -5.62 -44.66
C ALA A 90 17.52 -6.43 -43.47
N THR A 91 18.01 -5.74 -42.46
CA THR A 91 18.02 -6.23 -41.08
C THR A 91 17.39 -5.15 -40.25
N ALA A 92 16.08 -5.30 -40.03
CA ALA A 92 15.38 -4.60 -38.98
C ALA A 92 16.15 -4.88 -37.69
N SER A 93 16.83 -3.87 -37.15
CA SER A 93 17.41 -3.94 -35.82
C SER A 93 16.23 -4.05 -34.86
N ALA A 94 15.94 -5.29 -34.47
CA ALA A 94 14.93 -5.60 -33.48
C ALA A 94 15.21 -4.77 -32.24
N SER A 95 14.25 -3.93 -31.90
CA SER A 95 14.10 -3.36 -30.57
C SER A 95 14.26 -4.50 -29.58
N ALA A 96 15.30 -4.45 -28.75
CA ALA A 96 15.34 -5.20 -27.52
C ALA A 96 14.22 -4.63 -26.63
N ALA A 97 12.99 -5.05 -26.90
CA ALA A 97 11.98 -5.08 -25.87
C ALA A 97 12.55 -6.02 -24.82
N ALA A 98 13.01 -5.44 -23.71
CA ALA A 98 13.34 -6.17 -22.52
C ALA A 98 12.23 -7.18 -22.29
N GLU A 99 12.56 -8.46 -22.41
CA GLU A 99 11.76 -9.51 -21.81
C GLU A 99 11.72 -9.14 -20.32
N ALA A 100 10.64 -8.50 -19.89
CA ALA A 100 10.20 -8.55 -18.52
C ALA A 100 9.95 -10.03 -18.27
N ASP A 101 11.03 -10.69 -17.88
CA ASP A 101 11.06 -12.06 -17.40
C ASP A 101 9.85 -12.20 -16.50
N SER A 102 8.99 -13.16 -16.86
CA SER A 102 7.82 -13.49 -16.07
C SER A 102 8.31 -14.18 -14.80
N ALA A 103 8.95 -13.40 -13.92
CA ALA A 103 9.08 -13.72 -12.52
C ALA A 103 7.64 -13.98 -12.06
N GLY A 104 7.28 -15.26 -11.92
CA GLY A 104 5.91 -15.68 -11.66
C GLY A 104 5.33 -14.90 -10.49
N ALA A 105 4.01 -14.70 -10.49
CA ALA A 105 3.33 -13.97 -9.43
C ALA A 105 3.82 -14.44 -8.05
N LEU A 106 4.20 -13.50 -7.21
CA LEU A 106 4.70 -13.80 -5.87
C LEU A 106 3.60 -14.58 -5.10
N PRO A 107 3.87 -15.78 -4.58
CA PRO A 107 2.87 -16.66 -3.97
C PRO A 107 2.57 -16.22 -2.54
N LEU A 108 2.17 -14.96 -2.37
CA LEU A 108 1.69 -14.39 -1.13
C LEU A 108 0.20 -14.09 -1.26
N GLU A 109 -0.55 -14.39 -0.19
CA GLU A 109 -1.95 -14.02 -0.07
C GLU A 109 -2.06 -12.70 0.68
N VAL A 110 -2.65 -11.70 0.04
CA VAL A 110 -2.98 -10.43 0.70
C VAL A 110 -4.28 -10.60 1.49
N LYS A 111 -4.19 -10.57 2.82
CA LYS A 111 -5.36 -10.63 3.70
C LYS A 111 -6.02 -9.26 3.88
N ALA A 112 -5.20 -8.23 4.01
CA ALA A 112 -5.63 -6.85 4.15
C ALA A 112 -4.55 -5.91 3.60
N ALA A 113 -4.96 -4.79 3.02
CA ALA A 113 -4.06 -3.74 2.59
C ALA A 113 -4.77 -2.39 2.73
N THR A 114 -4.21 -1.50 3.52
CA THR A 114 -4.76 -0.17 3.81
C THR A 114 -3.67 0.89 3.76
N VAL A 115 -4.06 2.11 3.42
CA VAL A 115 -3.19 3.30 3.46
C VAL A 115 -3.86 4.36 4.30
N THR A 116 -3.12 5.03 5.16
CA THR A 116 -3.68 6.13 5.94
C THR A 116 -3.86 7.38 5.07
N ALA A 117 -5.06 7.96 5.07
CA ALA A 117 -5.31 9.25 4.45
C ALA A 117 -4.60 10.35 5.24
N VAL A 118 -3.97 11.29 4.54
CA VAL A 118 -3.32 12.44 5.16
C VAL A 118 -3.98 13.74 4.69
N PRO A 119 -4.08 14.77 5.57
CA PRO A 119 -4.56 16.10 5.20
C PRO A 119 -3.79 16.71 4.01
N PRO A 120 -4.42 17.60 3.23
CA PRO A 120 -3.75 18.29 2.14
C PRO A 120 -2.56 19.09 2.67
N GLY A 121 -1.39 18.89 2.06
CA GLY A 121 -0.12 19.52 2.44
C GLY A 121 0.89 18.58 3.09
N LEU A 122 0.46 17.39 3.56
CA LEU A 122 1.38 16.31 3.92
C LEU A 122 1.62 15.41 2.70
N THR A 123 2.90 15.13 2.46
CA THR A 123 3.34 14.29 1.33
C THR A 123 3.74 12.89 1.75
N ASP A 124 3.72 12.60 3.05
CA ASP A 124 4.20 11.35 3.61
C ASP A 124 3.04 10.63 4.30
N THR A 125 2.91 9.33 4.05
CA THR A 125 1.91 8.47 4.68
C THR A 125 2.47 7.06 4.93
N ALA A 126 1.71 6.23 5.63
CA ALA A 126 2.03 4.83 5.88
C ALA A 126 0.98 3.91 5.23
N ALA A 127 1.46 2.80 4.69
CA ALA A 127 0.65 1.67 4.24
C ALA A 127 0.85 0.47 5.16
N TYR A 128 -0.25 -0.20 5.47
CA TYR A 128 -0.36 -1.35 6.36
C TYR A 128 -0.92 -2.53 5.57
N ILE A 129 -0.26 -3.67 5.68
CA ILE A 129 -0.51 -4.83 4.83
C ILE A 129 -0.37 -6.08 5.68
N THR A 130 -1.33 -6.98 5.56
CA THR A 130 -1.24 -8.31 6.15
C THR A 130 -1.05 -9.32 5.03
N LEU A 131 0.08 -10.02 5.05
CA LEU A 131 0.49 -10.99 4.05
C LEU A 131 0.61 -12.38 4.67
N HIS A 132 -0.03 -13.37 4.06
CA HIS A 132 0.12 -14.77 4.43
C HIS A 132 0.94 -15.50 3.37
N ASN A 133 1.95 -16.25 3.82
CA ASN A 133 2.78 -17.09 2.97
C ASN A 133 2.32 -18.55 3.05
N PRO A 134 1.53 -19.04 2.07
CA PRO A 134 1.08 -20.43 2.04
C PRO A 134 2.16 -21.44 1.64
N THR A 135 3.38 -20.98 1.33
CA THR A 135 4.46 -21.85 0.85
C THR A 135 5.32 -22.40 1.99
N ASP A 136 6.10 -23.44 1.71
CA ASP A 136 7.03 -24.05 2.66
C ASP A 136 8.41 -23.37 2.71
N ALA A 137 8.56 -22.20 2.09
CA ALA A 137 9.81 -21.43 2.06
C ALA A 137 9.59 -19.99 2.52
N ASP A 138 10.58 -19.42 3.21
CA ASP A 138 10.53 -18.00 3.61
C ASP A 138 10.57 -17.11 2.37
N ILE A 139 9.77 -16.04 2.37
CA ILE A 139 9.74 -15.05 1.28
C ILE A 139 10.27 -13.74 1.83
N VAL A 140 11.34 -13.24 1.22
CA VAL A 140 11.97 -11.98 1.62
C VAL A 140 11.46 -10.87 0.69
N LEU A 141 10.78 -9.88 1.26
CA LEU A 141 10.39 -8.64 0.60
C LEU A 141 11.54 -7.65 0.70
N VAL A 142 11.96 -7.06 -0.41
CA VAL A 142 13.08 -6.11 -0.50
C VAL A 142 12.62 -4.71 -0.87
N GLY A 143 11.39 -4.55 -1.31
CA GLY A 143 10.89 -3.25 -1.75
C GLY A 143 9.38 -3.19 -1.87
N ALA A 144 8.91 -1.96 -2.02
CA ALA A 144 7.56 -1.64 -2.42
C ALA A 144 7.61 -0.48 -3.43
N ALA A 145 6.61 -0.38 -4.29
CA ALA A 145 6.48 0.70 -5.26
C ALA A 145 5.00 1.04 -5.49
N THR A 146 4.72 2.32 -5.72
CA THR A 146 3.38 2.79 -6.09
C THR A 146 3.49 3.99 -7.03
N PRO A 147 2.61 4.13 -8.04
CA PRO A 147 2.57 5.33 -8.87
C PRO A 147 2.07 6.57 -8.11
N ALA A 148 1.52 6.40 -6.90
CA ALA A 148 0.96 7.50 -6.12
C ALA A 148 1.97 8.22 -5.22
N ALA A 149 3.20 7.69 -5.08
CA ALA A 149 4.26 8.25 -4.25
C ALA A 149 5.60 8.17 -4.99
N GLY A 150 6.50 9.12 -4.73
CA GLY A 150 7.84 9.11 -5.31
C GLY A 150 8.75 8.03 -4.74
N HIS A 151 8.58 7.69 -3.46
CA HIS A 151 9.40 6.72 -2.75
C HIS A 151 8.55 5.87 -1.81
N ALA A 152 8.90 4.59 -1.67
CA ALA A 152 8.31 3.69 -0.71
C ALA A 152 9.44 2.95 0.03
N MET A 153 9.38 2.94 1.36
CA MET A 153 10.45 2.45 2.22
C MET A 153 9.88 1.48 3.25
N LEU A 154 10.54 0.34 3.43
CA LEU A 154 10.15 -0.66 4.42
C LEU A 154 10.64 -0.21 5.80
N MET A 155 9.71 0.01 6.74
CA MET A 155 10.00 0.40 8.11
C MET A 155 9.71 -0.76 9.06
N GLN A 156 10.64 -1.02 9.98
CA GLN A 156 10.48 -1.98 11.07
C GLN A 156 10.44 -1.25 12.41
N THR A 157 9.57 -1.69 13.30
CA THR A 157 9.56 -1.18 14.68
C THR A 157 10.56 -1.96 15.53
N VAL A 158 11.54 -1.27 16.09
CA VAL A 158 12.56 -1.85 16.98
C VAL A 158 12.35 -1.29 18.38
N THR A 159 12.17 -2.19 19.35
CA THR A 159 12.11 -1.81 20.77
C THR A 159 13.45 -2.14 21.41
N THR A 160 14.11 -1.13 21.95
CA THR A 160 15.34 -1.29 22.74
C THR A 160 15.02 -1.07 24.21
N ASP A 161 15.37 -2.04 25.05
CA ASP A 161 15.37 -1.87 26.51
C ASP A 161 16.73 -1.29 26.91
N ALA A 162 16.74 -0.02 27.28
CA ALA A 162 17.88 0.61 27.92
C ALA A 162 17.48 1.02 29.33
N SER A 163 18.10 0.38 30.33
CA SER A 163 17.98 0.76 31.73
C SER A 163 16.53 0.83 32.27
N GLY A 164 15.67 -0.11 31.88
CA GLY A 164 14.31 -0.22 32.41
C GLY A 164 13.30 0.73 31.80
N THR A 165 13.66 1.44 30.71
CA THR A 165 12.73 2.17 29.85
C THR A 165 12.78 1.55 28.45
N SER A 166 11.65 0.97 28.03
CA SER A 166 11.49 0.48 26.66
C SER A 166 11.31 1.67 25.73
N ILE A 167 12.28 1.89 24.82
CA ILE A 167 12.19 2.90 23.77
C ILE A 167 11.89 2.17 22.46
N SER A 168 10.73 2.47 21.86
CA SER A 168 10.37 1.98 20.53
C SER A 168 10.72 3.05 19.48
N GLY A 169 11.45 2.63 18.44
CA GLY A 169 11.78 3.46 17.30
C GLY A 169 11.41 2.76 15.98
N MET A 170 11.26 3.55 14.92
CA MET A 170 11.06 3.05 13.57
C MET A 170 12.37 3.19 12.80
N VAL A 171 12.83 2.10 12.19
CA VAL A 171 14.05 2.09 11.39
C VAL A 171 13.74 1.58 9.99
N GLU A 172 14.37 2.19 9.00
CA GLU A 172 14.36 1.65 7.65
C GLU A 172 15.09 0.31 7.64
N VAL A 173 14.48 -0.67 6.98
CA VAL A 173 15.09 -1.97 6.76
C VAL A 173 15.19 -2.26 5.26
N PRO A 174 16.29 -2.89 4.80
CA PRO A 174 16.44 -3.25 3.40
C PRO A 174 15.50 -4.39 2.99
N SER A 175 14.95 -5.14 3.96
CA SER A 175 14.09 -6.28 3.69
C SER A 175 13.23 -6.68 4.88
N LEU A 176 12.05 -7.24 4.61
CA LEU A 176 11.16 -7.89 5.58
C LEU A 176 10.92 -9.35 5.18
N THR A 177 11.04 -10.27 6.14
CA THR A 177 10.84 -11.70 5.88
C THR A 177 9.42 -12.13 6.27
N VAL A 178 8.72 -12.80 5.34
CA VAL A 178 7.46 -13.50 5.58
C VAL A 178 7.77 -14.99 5.78
N PRO A 179 7.63 -15.53 6.99
CA PRO A 179 8.00 -16.92 7.27
C PRO A 179 7.14 -17.93 6.50
N ALA A 180 7.72 -19.07 6.14
CA ALA A 180 7.03 -20.21 5.53
C ALA A 180 5.78 -20.63 6.34
N GLY A 181 4.64 -20.78 5.68
CA GLY A 181 3.36 -21.12 6.32
C GLY A 181 2.86 -20.08 7.34
N GLY A 182 3.48 -18.89 7.38
CA GLY A 182 3.24 -17.88 8.38
C GLY A 182 2.65 -16.59 7.82
N GLU A 183 2.57 -15.58 8.68
CA GLU A 183 1.97 -14.28 8.37
C GLU A 183 2.90 -13.15 8.78
N LEU A 184 3.01 -12.13 7.92
CA LEU A 184 3.61 -10.84 8.23
C LEU A 184 2.48 -9.82 8.33
N SER A 185 2.31 -9.22 9.50
CA SER A 185 1.34 -8.15 9.73
C SER A 185 2.05 -6.82 9.90
N MET A 186 1.88 -5.96 8.91
CA MET A 186 2.36 -4.59 8.92
C MET A 186 1.24 -3.70 9.44
N SER A 187 1.48 -2.98 10.54
CA SER A 187 0.49 -2.18 11.27
C SER A 187 1.11 -0.92 11.87
N SER A 188 0.28 -0.01 12.36
CA SER A 188 0.72 1.27 12.96
C SER A 188 1.59 1.12 14.21
N ALA A 189 1.48 -0.02 14.91
CA ALA A 189 2.29 -0.34 16.09
C ALA A 189 3.51 -1.22 15.78
N GLY A 190 3.73 -1.57 14.51
CA GLY A 190 4.75 -2.52 14.09
C GLY A 190 5.41 -2.10 12.77
N ASP A 191 5.65 -3.09 11.92
CA ASP A 191 6.26 -2.87 10.61
C ASP A 191 5.28 -2.16 9.68
N HIS A 192 5.74 -1.32 8.78
CA HIS A 192 4.87 -0.62 7.82
C HIS A 192 5.66 -0.15 6.61
N VAL A 193 4.96 0.17 5.52
CA VAL A 193 5.59 0.79 4.34
C VAL A 193 5.36 2.28 4.43
N MET A 194 6.44 3.06 4.55
CA MET A 194 6.36 4.51 4.49
C MET A 194 6.35 4.95 3.02
N LEU A 195 5.34 5.70 2.62
CA LEU A 195 5.19 6.28 1.28
C LEU A 195 5.52 7.77 1.37
N MET A 196 6.56 8.22 0.67
CA MET A 196 7.00 9.61 0.67
C MET A 196 6.81 10.25 -0.70
N GLY A 197 6.51 11.55 -0.70
CA GLY A 197 6.33 12.32 -1.92
C GLY A 197 5.06 11.93 -2.68
N LEU A 198 3.92 11.90 -1.98
CA LEU A 198 2.61 11.69 -2.61
C LEU A 198 2.37 12.65 -3.77
N THR A 199 1.98 12.12 -4.93
CA THR A 199 1.77 12.90 -6.16
C THR A 199 0.41 13.58 -6.21
N GLY A 200 -0.51 13.23 -5.30
CA GLY A 200 -1.84 13.81 -5.18
C GLY A 200 -2.47 13.54 -3.82
N ALA A 201 -3.60 14.19 -3.55
CA ALA A 201 -4.34 13.99 -2.31
C ALA A 201 -4.99 12.59 -2.28
N LEU A 202 -4.77 11.85 -1.19
CA LEU A 202 -5.42 10.56 -0.95
C LEU A 202 -6.84 10.79 -0.46
N LYS A 203 -7.83 10.37 -1.26
CA LYS A 203 -9.24 10.45 -0.89
C LYS A 203 -9.63 9.20 -0.11
N GLU A 204 -10.29 9.37 1.03
CA GLU A 204 -10.85 8.26 1.80
C GLU A 204 -11.74 7.35 0.94
N GLY A 205 -11.59 6.03 1.12
CA GLY A 205 -12.29 5.00 0.37
C GLY A 205 -11.82 4.82 -1.08
N SER A 206 -10.80 5.55 -1.53
CA SER A 206 -10.15 5.24 -2.81
C SER A 206 -9.25 4.02 -2.67
N SER A 207 -8.90 3.41 -3.80
CA SER A 207 -7.95 2.32 -3.84
C SER A 207 -6.65 2.76 -4.50
N LEU A 208 -5.54 2.43 -3.86
CA LEU A 208 -4.18 2.75 -4.28
C LEU A 208 -3.51 1.47 -4.80
N PRO A 209 -3.03 1.45 -6.06
CA PRO A 209 -2.21 0.33 -6.52
C PRO A 209 -0.85 0.37 -5.80
N LEU A 210 -0.44 -0.78 -5.27
CA LEU A 210 0.85 -0.99 -4.63
C LEU A 210 1.47 -2.27 -5.19
N THR A 211 2.77 -2.23 -5.43
CA THR A 211 3.56 -3.37 -5.87
C THR A 211 4.54 -3.70 -4.76
N LEU A 212 4.59 -4.97 -4.33
CA LEU A 212 5.64 -5.47 -3.44
C LEU A 212 6.66 -6.25 -4.25
N GLU A 213 7.93 -6.10 -3.91
CA GLU A 213 9.05 -6.72 -4.60
C GLU A 213 9.76 -7.68 -3.66
N ALA A 214 9.96 -8.92 -4.11
CA ALA A 214 10.71 -9.93 -3.37
C ALA A 214 12.16 -10.03 -3.86
N GLU A 215 13.03 -10.53 -2.99
CA GLU A 215 14.46 -10.74 -3.29
C GLU A 215 14.67 -11.62 -4.54
N ASP A 216 13.77 -12.58 -4.77
CA ASP A 216 13.79 -13.48 -5.94
C ASP A 216 13.45 -12.78 -7.27
N GLY A 217 13.24 -11.46 -7.28
CA GLY A 217 12.83 -10.67 -8.46
C GLY A 217 11.35 -10.77 -8.82
N ARG A 218 10.57 -11.55 -8.06
CA ARG A 218 9.11 -11.67 -8.21
C ARG A 218 8.40 -10.46 -7.60
N THR A 219 7.27 -10.09 -8.19
CA THR A 219 6.46 -8.97 -7.70
C THR A 219 5.03 -9.39 -7.39
N LEU A 220 4.40 -8.65 -6.48
CA LEU A 220 2.99 -8.77 -6.12
C LEU A 220 2.29 -7.44 -6.31
N ASN A 221 1.36 -7.38 -7.24
CA ASN A 221 0.47 -6.23 -7.40
C ASN A 221 -0.73 -6.41 -6.48
N LEU A 222 -0.99 -5.41 -5.64
CA LEU A 222 -2.13 -5.36 -4.74
C LEU A 222 -2.79 -3.99 -4.76
N SER A 223 -4.03 -3.93 -4.28
CA SER A 223 -4.79 -2.69 -4.16
C SER A 223 -5.05 -2.42 -2.70
N ALA A 224 -4.54 -1.30 -2.19
CA ALA A 224 -4.70 -0.90 -0.80
C ALA A 224 -5.81 0.14 -0.66
N GLU A 225 -6.70 -0.01 0.31
CA GLU A 225 -7.80 0.94 0.54
C GLU A 225 -7.33 2.12 1.40
N VAL A 226 -7.64 3.34 0.97
CA VAL A 226 -7.34 4.55 1.73
C VAL A 226 -8.34 4.69 2.87
N GLN A 227 -7.86 4.61 4.11
CA GLN A 227 -8.67 4.71 5.33
C GLN A 227 -8.33 5.97 6.12
N ARG A 228 -9.26 6.40 6.98
CA ARG A 228 -8.97 7.48 7.92
C ARG A 228 -7.92 7.06 8.95
N PRO A 229 -7.04 8.00 9.37
CA PRO A 229 -6.12 7.79 10.48
C PRO A 229 -6.83 7.49 11.80
#